data_AF-A0A7W8VDY9-F1
#
_entry.id   AF-A0A7W8VDY9-F1
#
_cell.length_a   1.000
_cell.length_b   1.000
_cell.length_c   1.000
_cell.angle_alpha   90.00
_cell.angle_beta   90.00
_cell.angle_gamma   90.00
#
_symmetry.space_group_name_H-M   'P 1'
#
loop_
_entity.id
_entity.type
_entity.pdbx_description
1 polymer ?
#
loop_
_entity_poly.entity_id
_entity_poly.type
_entity_poly.pdbx_seq_one_letter_code
_entity_poly.pdbx_strand_id
1 'polypeptide(L)'
;MLEYGAVVLLIALIAGAVFGFGVPGKVARLFEAGFEGVETATGGGPSAGPQEDGRYWNQADPDDPGHQGPPPGHPAGPPAEPTHPDDPGYQGPPPGHPAGPPEEPYEGPEPEHSDPENVQAALDELDECLERWNEDAPWFSGSCAWDVYKDLSLEDFAGVVDRLSPQELQRLFESGPIPLDQDYFDFIDDVMELSHLDTIRALQDSGATPFAQPGFDGVGGDPASGDTPGDVTYREPASYSLYGSTEDGEDPVKWEHIDQNSLGDCWLMATMGAMAVQSPGLVEEMIEENPNGTFTVTFPGRDPITVTPDLPTNPDGTLAFAGSQEDPPVIWPAVIEKAYAQMEGNDYGNIENWHPGGAMNTFTGDAGLDYIPDFTGTDIDTLADDFENGEAITFSTPPNGDDKEKKELIQDNTLVSGHVYFVTSVDRENGTVTVRNPWGPHTDDIVMTIDEVNDNIAAVHSTDLDE
;
A
#
# COMPACT_ATOMS: atom_id res chain seq x y z
N MET A 1 36.82 -7.84 19.23
CA MET A 1 36.96 -8.72 18.04
C MET A 1 36.47 -10.15 18.27
N LEU A 2 36.59 -10.75 19.47
CA LEU A 2 36.02 -12.08 19.73
C LEU A 2 34.49 -12.09 20.01
N GLU A 3 33.91 -10.97 20.48
CA GLU A 3 32.46 -10.87 20.77
C GLU A 3 31.60 -10.69 19.51
N TYR A 4 32.06 -9.90 18.52
CA TYR A 4 31.37 -9.75 17.23
C TYR A 4 31.31 -11.05 16.42
N GLY A 5 32.34 -11.89 16.51
CA GLY A 5 32.36 -13.19 15.84
C GLY A 5 31.34 -14.17 16.42
N ALA A 6 30.96 -14.03 17.69
CA ALA A 6 29.97 -14.88 18.35
C ALA A 6 28.54 -14.44 18.03
N VAL A 7 28.28 -13.13 17.93
CA VAL A 7 26.97 -12.57 17.55
C VAL A 7 26.63 -12.90 16.10
N VAL A 8 27.57 -12.73 15.16
CA VAL A 8 27.35 -13.09 13.75
C VAL A 8 27.15 -14.60 13.56
N LEU A 9 27.86 -15.43 14.32
CA LEU A 9 27.66 -16.90 14.29
C LEU A 9 26.31 -17.31 14.89
N LEU A 10 25.82 -16.58 15.91
CA LEU A 10 24.51 -16.82 16.52
C LEU A 10 23.38 -16.41 15.57
N ILE A 11 23.48 -15.26 14.91
CA ILE A 11 22.54 -14.79 13.88
C ILE A 11 22.51 -15.76 12.70
N ALA A 12 23.67 -16.21 12.22
CA ALA A 12 23.75 -17.20 11.15
C ALA A 12 23.21 -18.58 11.55
N LEU A 13 23.30 -18.96 12.83
CA LEU A 13 22.71 -20.19 13.37
C LEU A 13 21.19 -20.07 13.53
N ILE A 14 20.67 -18.90 13.87
CA ILE A 14 19.24 -18.61 13.96
C ILE A 14 18.64 -18.60 12.55
N ALA A 15 19.23 -17.86 11.60
CA ALA A 15 18.84 -17.91 10.20
C ALA A 15 18.91 -19.35 9.66
N GLY A 16 19.99 -20.09 9.94
CA GLY A 16 20.12 -21.49 9.53
C GLY A 16 19.09 -22.44 10.16
N ALA A 17 18.58 -22.15 11.36
CA ALA A 17 17.52 -22.92 12.01
C ALA A 17 16.13 -22.55 11.47
N VAL A 18 15.89 -21.26 11.19
CA VAL A 18 14.65 -20.73 10.59
C VAL A 18 14.48 -21.25 9.16
N PHE A 19 15.52 -21.16 8.32
CA PHE A 19 15.47 -21.69 6.96
C PHE A 19 15.64 -23.22 6.87
N GLY A 20 16.10 -23.88 7.94
CA GLY A 20 16.32 -25.34 7.98
C GLY A 20 15.11 -26.17 8.43
N PHE A 21 14.13 -25.54 9.10
CA PHE A 21 12.96 -26.21 9.67
C PHE A 21 11.65 -25.62 9.15
N GLY A 22 11.44 -25.62 7.82
CA GLY A 22 10.12 -25.41 7.20
C GLY A 22 9.24 -24.37 7.91
N VAL A 23 9.82 -23.20 8.17
CA VAL A 23 9.17 -22.14 8.92
C VAL A 23 8.07 -21.52 8.05
N PRO A 24 6.86 -21.25 8.60
CA PRO A 24 5.79 -20.58 7.86
C PRO A 24 6.26 -19.26 7.23
N GLY A 25 5.78 -18.94 6.03
CA GLY A 25 6.21 -17.75 5.27
C GLY A 25 6.09 -16.43 6.05
N LYS A 26 5.06 -16.30 6.89
CA LYS A 26 4.83 -15.16 7.80
C LYS A 26 6.00 -14.91 8.77
N VAL A 27 6.64 -15.96 9.28
CA VAL A 27 7.76 -15.84 10.22
C VAL A 27 9.04 -15.37 9.54
N ALA A 28 9.31 -15.77 8.29
CA ALA A 28 10.50 -15.34 7.57
C ALA A 28 10.54 -13.82 7.33
N ARG A 29 9.39 -13.22 7.00
CA ARG A 29 9.26 -11.78 6.73
C ARG A 29 9.33 -10.92 7.99
N LEU A 30 8.81 -11.42 9.11
CA LEU A 30 8.94 -10.77 10.41
C LEU A 30 10.41 -10.60 10.83
N PHE A 31 11.26 -11.58 10.49
CA PHE A 31 12.70 -11.46 10.69
C PHE A 31 13.34 -10.43 9.74
N GLU A 32 12.93 -10.37 8.48
CA GLU A 32 13.46 -9.38 7.51
C GLU A 32 13.12 -7.94 7.95
N ALA A 33 11.85 -7.65 8.27
CA ALA A 33 11.42 -6.34 8.77
C ALA A 33 12.09 -5.98 10.12
N GLY A 34 12.24 -6.96 11.02
CA GLY A 34 12.92 -6.75 12.31
C GLY A 34 14.45 -6.51 12.19
N PHE A 35 15.12 -7.09 11.19
CA PHE A 35 16.55 -6.87 10.97
C PHE A 35 16.84 -5.48 10.37
N GLU A 36 15.99 -5.00 9.45
CA GLU A 36 16.13 -3.66 8.87
C GLU A 36 15.85 -2.54 9.90
N GLY A 37 14.90 -2.73 10.82
CA GLY A 37 14.64 -1.83 11.94
C GLY A 37 15.79 -1.75 12.97
N VAL A 38 16.56 -2.82 13.14
CA VAL A 38 17.74 -2.83 14.04
C VAL A 38 18.99 -2.24 13.37
N GLU A 39 19.13 -2.39 12.06
CA GLU A 39 20.26 -1.82 11.30
C GLU A 39 20.15 -0.28 11.20
N THR A 40 18.93 0.26 11.05
CA THR A 40 18.62 1.70 11.13
C THR A 40 18.82 2.26 12.55
N ALA A 41 18.44 1.52 13.60
CA ALA A 41 18.63 1.96 15.00
C ALA A 41 20.10 1.98 15.46
N THR A 42 21.01 1.26 14.79
CA THR A 42 22.43 1.15 15.20
C THR A 42 23.41 1.94 14.33
N GLY A 43 22.92 2.74 13.37
CA GLY A 43 23.75 3.67 12.60
C GLY A 43 24.73 2.98 11.64
N GLY A 44 24.40 1.76 11.19
CA GLY A 44 25.10 1.08 10.10
C GLY A 44 24.42 1.39 8.78
N GLY A 45 25.01 2.27 7.96
CA GLY A 45 24.56 2.41 6.56
C GLY A 45 24.70 1.08 5.81
N PRO A 46 23.83 0.81 4.82
CA PRO A 46 23.74 -0.49 4.17
C PRO A 46 25.10 -0.92 3.60
N SER A 47 25.50 -2.14 3.95
CA SER A 47 26.76 -2.72 3.53
C SER A 47 26.72 -3.03 2.02
N ALA A 48 27.68 -2.46 1.28
CA ALA A 48 27.81 -2.63 -0.16
C ALA A 48 28.09 -4.09 -0.55
N GLY A 49 27.08 -4.76 -1.12
CA GLY A 49 27.22 -5.94 -1.97
C GLY A 49 27.75 -5.56 -3.37
N PRO A 50 28.20 -6.54 -4.19
CA PRO A 50 29.04 -6.28 -5.34
C PRO A 50 28.32 -5.45 -6.40
N GLN A 51 28.97 -4.34 -6.76
CA GLN A 51 28.63 -3.42 -7.83
C GLN A 51 28.65 -4.15 -9.18
N GLU A 52 27.48 -4.59 -9.65
CA GLU A 52 27.21 -4.83 -11.07
C GLU A 52 26.54 -3.58 -11.65
N ASP A 53 26.87 -3.24 -12.90
CA ASP A 53 26.57 -1.98 -13.61
C ASP A 53 25.06 -1.74 -13.90
N GLY A 54 24.19 -1.87 -12.89
CA GLY A 54 22.78 -1.49 -12.96
C GLY A 54 22.62 0.02 -12.85
N ARG A 55 22.09 0.66 -13.89
CA ARG A 55 21.61 2.04 -13.80
C ARG A 55 20.32 2.03 -12.97
N TYR A 56 20.32 2.66 -11.80
CA TYR A 56 19.11 2.92 -11.01
C TYR A 56 18.30 4.01 -11.73
N TRP A 57 17.04 3.74 -12.05
CA TRP A 57 16.21 4.49 -13.02
C TRP A 57 15.77 5.89 -12.56
N ASN A 58 16.13 6.28 -11.34
CA ASN A 58 15.56 7.38 -10.58
C ASN A 58 16.59 8.18 -9.75
N GLN A 59 17.90 8.01 -9.98
CA GLN A 59 18.85 9.02 -9.49
C GLN A 59 18.76 10.27 -10.38
N ALA A 60 17.78 11.13 -10.09
CA ALA A 60 17.85 12.52 -10.49
C ALA A 60 19.13 13.12 -9.89
N ASP A 61 19.93 13.80 -10.71
CA ASP A 61 20.99 14.68 -10.21
C ASP A 61 20.29 15.85 -9.51
N PRO A 62 20.40 16.00 -8.17
CA PRO A 62 19.75 17.10 -7.45
C PRO A 62 20.29 18.48 -7.86
N ASP A 63 21.34 18.53 -8.68
CA ASP A 63 21.91 19.75 -9.24
C ASP A 63 21.49 20.04 -10.71
N ASP A 64 20.51 19.33 -11.30
CA ASP A 64 20.00 19.63 -12.66
C ASP A 64 19.27 20.99 -12.71
N PRO A 65 19.85 22.03 -13.36
CA PRO A 65 19.26 23.35 -13.42
C PRO A 65 18.15 23.47 -14.48
N GLY A 66 17.77 22.37 -15.14
CA GLY A 66 16.79 22.30 -16.24
C GLY A 66 15.34 22.02 -15.82
N HIS A 67 15.06 21.63 -14.59
CA HIS A 67 13.69 21.33 -14.13
C HIS A 67 12.85 22.61 -13.98
N GLN A 68 12.02 22.89 -14.97
CA GLN A 68 10.85 23.75 -14.80
C GLN A 68 9.63 22.82 -14.77
N GLY A 69 9.13 22.53 -13.58
CA GLY A 69 7.81 21.92 -13.42
C GLY A 69 6.71 22.77 -14.06
N PRO A 70 5.52 22.21 -14.31
CA PRO A 70 4.41 22.94 -14.91
C PRO A 70 4.02 24.17 -14.06
N PRO A 71 3.51 25.25 -14.69
CA PRO A 71 3.24 26.50 -13.98
C PRO A 71 2.06 26.37 -12.98
N PRO A 72 2.13 26.99 -11.79
CA PRO A 72 1.07 26.86 -10.79
C PRO A 72 -0.15 27.75 -11.08
N GLY A 73 -1.35 27.17 -10.97
CA GLY A 73 -2.55 27.88 -10.51
C GLY A 73 -3.85 27.66 -11.30
N HIS A 74 -4.85 27.07 -10.62
CA HIS A 74 -6.27 27.36 -10.83
C HIS A 74 -7.00 27.42 -9.47
N PRO A 75 -7.89 28.41 -9.23
CA PRO A 75 -8.59 28.52 -7.95
C PRO A 75 -9.79 27.55 -7.89
N ALA A 76 -9.95 26.89 -6.74
CA ALA A 76 -11.13 26.09 -6.42
C ALA A 76 -12.43 26.94 -6.54
N GLY A 77 -13.42 26.40 -7.26
CA GLY A 77 -14.76 26.97 -7.31
C GLY A 77 -15.51 26.79 -5.98
N PRO A 78 -16.59 27.55 -5.72
CA PRO A 78 -17.34 27.41 -4.48
C PRO A 78 -18.16 26.10 -4.46
N PRO A 79 -18.31 25.44 -3.30
CA PRO A 79 -19.04 24.17 -3.15
C PRO A 79 -20.55 24.33 -3.40
N ALA A 80 -21.18 23.30 -3.93
CA ALA A 80 -22.63 23.21 -4.09
C ALA A 80 -23.33 22.92 -2.75
N GLU A 81 -24.52 23.48 -2.53
CA GLU A 81 -25.30 23.27 -1.30
C GLU A 81 -26.07 21.93 -1.31
N PRO A 82 -26.15 21.19 -0.18
CA PRO A 82 -26.87 19.92 -0.08
C PRO A 82 -28.40 20.09 -0.09
N THR A 83 -29.11 19.21 -0.79
CA THR A 83 -30.59 19.24 -0.91
C THR A 83 -31.28 18.39 0.17
N HIS A 84 -32.41 18.89 0.68
CA HIS A 84 -33.19 18.28 1.78
C HIS A 84 -34.16 17.20 1.23
N PRO A 85 -34.51 16.13 1.96
CA PRO A 85 -35.40 15.05 1.49
C PRO A 85 -36.86 15.45 1.12
N ASP A 86 -37.22 16.73 1.29
CA ASP A 86 -38.50 17.28 0.80
C ASP A 86 -38.35 17.99 -0.56
N ASP A 87 -37.13 17.98 -1.13
CA ASP A 87 -36.84 18.54 -2.44
C ASP A 87 -37.46 17.65 -3.54
N PRO A 88 -38.25 18.20 -4.47
CA PRO A 88 -38.86 17.46 -5.57
C PRO A 88 -37.87 16.72 -6.50
N GLY A 89 -36.55 16.86 -6.31
CA GLY A 89 -35.50 16.10 -6.99
C GLY A 89 -34.91 14.89 -6.22
N TYR A 90 -35.39 14.57 -5.02
CA TYR A 90 -34.86 13.47 -4.20
C TYR A 90 -35.10 12.08 -4.86
N GLN A 91 -34.03 11.35 -5.19
CA GLN A 91 -34.06 10.03 -5.84
C GLN A 91 -33.91 8.85 -4.86
N GLY A 92 -34.43 8.97 -3.64
CA GLY A 92 -34.50 7.83 -2.71
C GLY A 92 -35.60 6.81 -3.07
N PRO A 93 -35.50 5.56 -2.57
CA PRO A 93 -36.43 4.48 -2.92
C PRO A 93 -37.87 4.76 -2.44
N PRO A 94 -38.91 4.26 -3.16
CA PRO A 94 -40.29 4.63 -2.91
C PRO A 94 -40.89 4.05 -1.60
N PRO A 95 -41.92 4.68 -1.00
CA PRO A 95 -42.44 4.29 0.30
C PRO A 95 -43.19 2.95 0.26
N GLY A 96 -42.71 1.95 1.02
CA GLY A 96 -43.40 0.66 1.20
C GLY A 96 -42.50 -0.60 1.20
N HIS A 97 -41.19 -0.46 1.03
CA HIS A 97 -40.26 -1.57 1.28
C HIS A 97 -40.20 -1.90 2.78
N PRO A 98 -40.24 -3.18 3.20
CA PRO A 98 -40.01 -3.55 4.58
C PRO A 98 -38.50 -3.55 4.83
N ALA A 99 -37.91 -2.35 4.86
CA ALA A 99 -36.61 -2.16 5.47
C ALA A 99 -36.85 -2.11 6.98
N GLY A 100 -36.32 -3.10 7.71
CA GLY A 100 -35.83 -2.78 9.04
C GLY A 100 -34.80 -1.65 8.92
N PRO A 101 -34.42 -0.98 10.02
CA PRO A 101 -33.21 -0.15 9.95
C PRO A 101 -32.09 -0.97 9.28
N PRO A 102 -31.23 -0.35 8.45
CA PRO A 102 -30.01 -1.03 8.03
C PRO A 102 -29.38 -1.67 9.27
N GLU A 103 -28.94 -2.93 9.16
CA GLU A 103 -28.16 -3.52 10.25
C GLU A 103 -27.06 -2.50 10.57
N GLU A 104 -26.95 -2.11 11.84
CA GLU A 104 -25.87 -1.19 12.23
C GLU A 104 -24.56 -1.85 11.82
N PRO A 105 -23.63 -1.10 11.18
CA PRO A 105 -22.34 -1.66 10.79
C PRO A 105 -21.73 -2.31 12.03
N TYR A 106 -21.14 -3.49 11.85
CA TYR A 106 -20.53 -4.20 12.97
C TYR A 106 -19.33 -3.38 13.45
N GLU A 107 -19.46 -2.64 14.55
CA GLU A 107 -18.36 -1.79 15.04
C GLU A 107 -17.25 -2.62 15.71
N GLY A 108 -17.43 -3.93 15.85
CA GLY A 108 -16.53 -4.80 16.59
C GLY A 108 -16.86 -4.85 18.09
N PRO A 109 -16.10 -5.64 18.87
CA PRO A 109 -16.20 -5.73 20.32
C PRO A 109 -15.67 -4.45 20.96
N GLU A 110 -16.55 -3.73 21.65
CA GLU A 110 -16.21 -2.52 22.37
C GLU A 110 -15.66 -2.81 23.78
N PRO A 111 -14.67 -2.03 24.26
CA PRO A 111 -14.08 -2.23 25.59
C PRO A 111 -15.10 -2.08 26.73
N GLU A 112 -16.19 -1.34 26.53
CA GLU A 112 -17.25 -1.17 27.54
C GLU A 112 -18.10 -2.43 27.78
N HIS A 113 -18.03 -3.40 26.87
CA HIS A 113 -18.70 -4.69 27.00
C HIS A 113 -17.85 -5.76 27.69
N SER A 114 -16.57 -5.48 27.95
CA SER A 114 -15.67 -6.39 28.67
C SER A 114 -16.15 -6.77 30.08
N ASP A 115 -15.78 -7.96 30.55
CA ASP A 115 -15.98 -8.35 31.95
C ASP A 115 -14.89 -7.70 32.82
N PRO A 116 -15.24 -6.78 33.74
CA PRO A 116 -14.25 -6.07 34.55
C PRO A 116 -13.41 -6.99 35.45
N GLU A 117 -13.92 -8.16 35.84
CA GLU A 117 -13.16 -9.14 36.61
C GLU A 117 -12.10 -9.83 35.75
N ASN A 118 -12.43 -10.17 34.49
CA ASN A 118 -11.47 -10.74 33.53
C ASN A 118 -10.38 -9.72 33.18
N VAL A 119 -10.77 -8.47 32.86
CA VAL A 119 -9.83 -7.40 32.53
C VAL A 119 -8.88 -7.13 33.69
N GLN A 120 -9.38 -7.01 34.92
CA GLN A 120 -8.52 -6.76 36.07
C GLN A 120 -7.59 -7.95 36.35
N ALA A 121 -8.06 -9.19 36.21
CA ALA A 121 -7.22 -10.37 36.37
C ALA A 121 -6.10 -10.40 35.31
N ALA A 122 -6.41 -10.09 34.05
CA ALA A 122 -5.41 -9.99 32.98
C ALA A 122 -4.38 -8.89 33.27
N LEU A 123 -4.81 -7.70 33.70
CA LEU A 123 -3.89 -6.61 34.08
C LEU A 123 -2.98 -7.01 35.25
N ASP A 124 -3.52 -7.66 36.28
CA ASP A 124 -2.73 -8.14 37.42
C ASP A 124 -1.68 -9.18 36.97
N GLU A 125 -2.05 -10.09 36.06
CA GLU A 125 -1.13 -11.09 35.49
C GLU A 125 -0.07 -10.46 34.57
N LEU A 126 -0.44 -9.45 33.78
CA LEU A 126 0.48 -8.68 32.94
C LEU A 126 1.48 -7.90 33.79
N ASP A 127 1.04 -7.25 34.87
CA ASP A 127 1.92 -6.54 35.80
C ASP A 127 2.94 -7.51 36.43
N GLU A 128 2.50 -8.69 36.89
CA GLU A 128 3.41 -9.73 37.40
C GLU A 128 4.40 -10.23 36.32
N CYS A 129 3.94 -10.40 35.07
CA CYS A 129 4.76 -10.78 33.93
C CYS A 129 5.82 -9.71 33.61
N LEU A 130 5.42 -8.44 33.50
CA LEU A 130 6.31 -7.32 33.20
C LEU A 130 7.28 -7.02 34.35
N GLU A 131 6.88 -7.18 35.63
CA GLU A 131 7.80 -7.06 36.77
C GLU A 131 8.87 -8.17 36.79
N ARG A 132 8.50 -9.37 36.32
CA ARG A 132 9.42 -10.51 36.19
C ARG A 132 10.36 -10.37 35.00
N TRP A 133 9.94 -9.64 33.97
CA TRP A 133 10.73 -9.29 32.81
C TRP A 133 11.79 -8.24 33.21
N ASN A 134 13.01 -8.70 33.50
CA ASN A 134 14.19 -7.88 33.77
C ASN A 134 15.25 -8.15 32.68
N GLU A 135 16.20 -7.23 32.46
CA GLU A 135 17.28 -7.32 31.43
C GLU A 135 18.09 -8.64 31.49
N ASP A 136 18.05 -9.34 32.63
CA ASP A 136 18.74 -10.63 32.87
C ASP A 136 17.88 -11.88 32.56
N ALA A 137 16.61 -11.71 32.17
CA ALA A 137 15.73 -12.82 31.81
C ALA A 137 16.22 -13.48 30.50
N PRO A 138 16.32 -14.82 30.43
CA PRO A 138 16.73 -15.46 29.19
C PRO A 138 15.74 -15.10 28.07
N TRP A 139 16.26 -14.58 26.95
CA TRP A 139 15.49 -14.16 25.77
C TRP A 139 14.57 -15.23 25.16
N PHE A 140 14.55 -16.46 25.68
CA PHE A 140 13.62 -17.55 25.30
C PHE A 140 12.46 -17.74 26.30
N SER A 141 12.30 -16.85 27.28
CA SER A 141 11.26 -16.95 28.32
C SER A 141 10.06 -16.02 28.16
N GLY A 142 10.04 -15.19 27.11
CA GLY A 142 9.09 -14.08 26.97
C GLY A 142 7.92 -14.34 26.02
N SER A 143 7.06 -15.31 26.33
CA SER A 143 5.70 -15.40 25.79
C SER A 143 4.65 -15.06 26.86
N CYS A 144 5.04 -14.52 28.02
CA CYS A 144 4.10 -14.42 29.14
C CYS A 144 2.96 -13.44 28.88
N ALA A 145 3.19 -12.38 28.10
CA ALA A 145 2.12 -11.52 27.61
C ALA A 145 1.11 -12.32 26.78
N TRP A 146 1.61 -13.06 25.77
CA TRP A 146 0.80 -13.95 24.94
C TRP A 146 -0.01 -14.96 25.75
N ASP A 147 0.59 -15.57 26.77
CA ASP A 147 -0.09 -16.52 27.65
C ASP A 147 -1.28 -15.91 28.40
N VAL A 148 -1.29 -14.59 28.62
CA VAL A 148 -2.41 -13.88 29.26
C VAL A 148 -3.52 -13.57 28.25
N TYR A 149 -3.18 -12.99 27.10
CA TYR A 149 -4.23 -12.48 26.19
C TYR A 149 -4.77 -13.50 25.18
N LYS A 150 -4.07 -14.62 24.92
CA LYS A 150 -4.57 -15.66 23.98
C LYS A 150 -5.90 -16.30 24.36
N ASP A 151 -6.23 -16.29 25.65
CA ASP A 151 -7.44 -16.90 26.21
C ASP A 151 -8.55 -15.85 26.46
N LEU A 152 -8.27 -14.56 26.20
CA LEU A 152 -9.26 -13.49 26.34
C LEU A 152 -10.24 -13.51 25.16
N SER A 153 -11.48 -13.14 25.44
CA SER A 153 -12.38 -12.71 24.37
C SER A 153 -11.87 -11.41 23.75
N LEU A 154 -12.25 -11.11 22.49
CA LEU A 154 -11.89 -9.83 21.88
C LEU A 154 -12.44 -8.63 22.67
N GLU A 155 -13.60 -8.77 23.33
CA GLU A 155 -14.15 -7.75 24.24
C GLU A 155 -13.24 -7.54 25.46
N ASP A 156 -12.82 -8.61 26.13
CA ASP A 156 -11.92 -8.52 27.29
C ASP A 156 -10.52 -8.00 26.88
N PHE A 157 -10.02 -8.41 25.71
CA PHE A 157 -8.78 -7.89 25.15
C PHE A 157 -8.87 -6.39 24.87
N ALA A 158 -9.95 -5.93 24.22
CA ALA A 158 -10.21 -4.51 24.01
C ALA A 158 -10.27 -3.75 25.36
N GLY A 159 -10.92 -4.33 26.37
CA GLY A 159 -10.97 -3.80 27.73
C GLY A 159 -9.58 -3.68 28.39
N VAL A 160 -8.65 -4.60 28.12
CA VAL A 160 -7.25 -4.49 28.56
C VAL A 160 -6.54 -3.36 27.82
N VAL A 161 -6.68 -3.30 26.50
CA VAL A 161 -6.04 -2.26 25.66
C VAL A 161 -6.47 -0.85 26.09
N ASP A 162 -7.75 -0.64 26.38
CA ASP A 162 -8.32 0.64 26.86
C ASP A 162 -7.69 1.13 28.18
N ARG A 163 -7.15 0.22 29.00
CA ARG A 163 -6.57 0.55 30.30
C ARG A 163 -5.08 0.81 30.28
N LEU A 164 -4.40 0.48 29.18
CA LEU A 164 -2.95 0.61 29.06
C LEU A 164 -2.58 1.87 28.27
N SER A 165 -1.50 2.53 28.67
CA SER A 165 -0.90 3.60 27.88
C SER A 165 -0.20 3.05 26.62
N PRO A 166 0.05 3.89 25.59
CA PRO A 166 0.82 3.47 24.42
C PRO A 166 2.18 2.88 24.77
N GLN A 167 2.86 3.37 25.82
CA GLN A 167 4.14 2.80 26.25
C GLN A 167 4.00 1.44 26.93
N GLU A 168 2.90 1.18 27.62
CA GLU A 168 2.61 -0.12 28.23
C GLU A 168 2.20 -1.13 27.15
N LEU A 169 1.39 -0.72 26.16
CA LEU A 169 1.07 -1.52 24.98
C LEU A 169 2.32 -1.84 24.15
N GLN A 170 3.19 -0.87 23.91
CA GLN A 170 4.45 -1.09 23.22
C GLN A 170 5.27 -2.16 23.95
N ARG A 171 5.44 -2.00 25.28
CA ARG A 171 6.14 -3.01 26.09
C ARG A 171 5.45 -4.36 26.05
N LEU A 172 4.12 -4.42 26.06
CA LEU A 172 3.36 -5.66 26.01
C LEU A 172 3.75 -6.48 24.79
N PHE A 173 3.75 -5.86 23.61
CA PHE A 173 4.06 -6.51 22.33
C PHE A 173 5.55 -6.61 22.00
N GLU A 174 6.41 -5.81 22.65
CA GLU A 174 7.88 -5.92 22.57
C GLU A 174 8.49 -6.86 23.65
N SER A 175 7.71 -7.30 24.65
CA SER A 175 8.19 -8.06 25.82
C SER A 175 8.51 -9.54 25.52
N GLY A 176 9.51 -9.78 24.68
CA GLY A 176 10.08 -11.11 24.46
C GLY A 176 10.12 -11.57 23.01
N PRO A 177 10.61 -12.77 22.74
CA PRO A 177 10.62 -13.32 21.39
C PRO A 177 9.17 -13.51 20.94
N ILE A 178 8.83 -12.96 19.77
CA ILE A 178 7.52 -13.16 19.14
C ILE A 178 7.27 -14.67 19.05
N PRO A 179 6.17 -15.19 19.63
CA PRO A 179 5.83 -16.60 19.51
C PRO A 179 5.71 -16.94 18.03
N LEU A 180 6.61 -17.80 17.53
CA LEU A 180 6.62 -18.25 16.14
C LEU A 180 5.63 -19.41 15.96
N ASP A 181 4.44 -19.26 16.54
CA ASP A 181 3.34 -20.21 16.46
C ASP A 181 2.19 -19.63 15.64
N GLN A 182 1.44 -20.52 14.97
CA GLN A 182 0.36 -20.10 14.08
C GLN A 182 -0.76 -19.41 14.86
N ASP A 183 -1.06 -19.89 16.07
CA ASP A 183 -2.13 -19.36 16.92
C ASP A 183 -1.91 -17.86 17.26
N TYR A 184 -0.66 -17.44 17.44
CA TYR A 184 -0.30 -16.03 17.61
C TYR A 184 -0.64 -15.19 16.38
N PHE A 185 -0.28 -15.65 15.19
CA PHE A 185 -0.58 -14.91 13.96
C PHE A 185 -2.07 -14.88 13.66
N ASP A 186 -2.77 -16.00 13.89
CA ASP A 186 -4.22 -16.08 13.76
C ASP A 186 -4.90 -15.10 14.73
N PHE A 187 -4.37 -14.94 15.96
CA PHE A 187 -4.86 -13.92 16.89
C PHE A 187 -4.59 -12.49 16.41
N ILE A 188 -3.43 -12.19 15.82
CA ILE A 188 -3.16 -10.86 15.25
C ILE A 188 -4.15 -10.56 14.12
N ASP A 189 -4.41 -11.54 13.25
CA ASP A 189 -5.38 -11.43 12.16
C ASP A 189 -6.80 -11.19 12.73
N ASP A 190 -7.24 -11.99 13.72
CA ASP A 190 -8.52 -11.80 14.42
C ASP A 190 -8.63 -10.40 15.05
N VAL A 191 -7.55 -9.90 15.67
CA VAL A 191 -7.54 -8.56 16.25
C VAL A 191 -7.75 -7.50 15.17
N MET A 192 -7.05 -7.61 14.04
CA MET A 192 -7.15 -6.64 12.94
C MET A 192 -8.50 -6.70 12.22
N GLU A 193 -9.08 -7.88 12.03
CA GLU A 193 -10.31 -8.08 11.26
C GLU A 193 -11.60 -7.90 12.07
N LEU A 194 -11.53 -8.11 13.39
CA LEU A 194 -12.71 -8.19 14.23
C LEU A 194 -12.76 -7.15 15.35
N SER A 195 -11.62 -6.64 15.84
CA SER A 195 -11.63 -5.67 16.96
C SER A 195 -12.19 -4.32 16.54
N HIS A 196 -12.74 -3.58 17.50
CA HIS A 196 -13.18 -2.19 17.25
C HIS A 196 -12.00 -1.32 16.78
N LEU A 197 -12.24 -0.40 15.83
CA LEU A 197 -11.19 0.42 15.21
C LEU A 197 -10.36 1.21 16.24
N ASP A 198 -10.99 1.74 17.28
CA ASP A 198 -10.28 2.46 18.34
C ASP A 198 -9.29 1.57 19.11
N THR A 199 -9.58 0.26 19.27
CA THR A 199 -8.64 -0.71 19.84
C THR A 199 -7.45 -0.89 18.92
N ILE A 200 -7.68 -1.05 17.62
CA ILE A 200 -6.61 -1.18 16.62
C ILE A 200 -5.74 0.08 16.56
N ARG A 201 -6.36 1.27 16.60
CA ARG A 201 -5.67 2.56 16.64
C ARG A 201 -4.81 2.72 17.89
N ALA A 202 -5.31 2.31 19.06
CA ALA A 202 -4.52 2.33 20.28
C ALA A 202 -3.29 1.41 20.20
N LEU A 203 -3.42 0.25 19.55
CA LEU A 203 -2.31 -0.65 19.27
C LEU A 203 -1.32 -0.05 18.25
N GLN A 204 -1.81 0.58 17.19
CA GLN A 204 -1.00 1.28 16.19
C GLN A 204 -0.20 2.44 16.80
N ASP A 205 -0.85 3.27 17.62
CA ASP A 205 -0.25 4.41 18.32
C ASP A 205 0.84 3.98 19.32
N SER A 206 0.82 2.72 19.76
CA SER A 206 1.88 2.15 20.59
C SER A 206 3.18 1.92 19.82
N GLY A 207 3.13 1.85 18.48
CA GLY A 207 4.28 1.50 17.63
C GLY A 207 4.66 0.01 17.70
N ALA A 208 3.81 -0.84 18.28
CA ALA A 208 4.03 -2.27 18.35
C ALA A 208 4.09 -2.90 16.95
N THR A 209 5.16 -3.65 16.68
CA THR A 209 5.51 -4.16 15.35
C THR A 209 4.51 -5.11 14.67
N PRO A 210 3.58 -5.84 15.34
CA PRO A 210 2.55 -6.57 14.58
C PRO A 210 1.39 -5.68 14.10
N PHE A 211 1.21 -4.49 14.69
CA PHE A 211 0.07 -3.61 14.37
C PHE A 211 0.49 -2.30 13.70
N ALA A 212 1.78 -1.98 13.70
CA ALA A 212 2.30 -0.72 13.18
C ALA A 212 1.86 -0.46 11.74
N GLN A 213 1.32 0.73 11.49
CA GLN A 213 1.04 1.18 10.12
C GLN A 213 2.34 1.48 9.37
N PRO A 214 2.33 1.46 8.02
CA PRO A 214 3.48 1.85 7.24
C PRO A 214 4.04 3.22 7.63
N GLY A 215 5.36 3.30 7.80
CA GLY A 215 6.07 4.54 8.09
C GLY A 215 6.16 5.50 6.89
N PHE A 216 6.76 6.67 7.15
CA PHE A 216 7.08 7.68 6.13
C PHE A 216 8.59 8.02 6.13
N ASP A 217 9.44 7.19 6.75
CA ASP A 217 10.84 7.54 7.05
C ASP A 217 11.71 7.61 5.78
N GLY A 218 11.28 6.95 4.69
CA GLY A 218 11.95 6.97 3.39
C GLY A 218 11.29 7.82 2.32
N VAL A 219 10.21 8.56 2.62
CA VAL A 219 9.39 9.25 1.63
C VAL A 219 10.09 10.53 1.14
N GLY A 220 10.52 10.52 -0.12
CA GLY A 220 11.16 11.63 -0.84
C GLY A 220 10.23 12.39 -1.81
N GLY A 221 9.06 11.85 -2.10
CA GLY A 221 8.07 12.39 -3.03
C GLY A 221 8.18 11.86 -4.45
N ASP A 222 7.47 12.50 -5.38
CA ASP A 222 7.51 12.16 -6.81
C ASP A 222 8.54 13.03 -7.56
N PRO A 223 9.70 12.47 -7.94
CA PRO A 223 10.73 13.22 -8.66
C PRO A 223 10.28 13.65 -10.06
N ALA A 224 9.31 12.95 -10.66
CA ALA A 224 8.87 13.19 -12.03
C ALA A 224 8.01 14.47 -12.12
N SER A 225 7.13 14.70 -11.15
CA SER A 225 6.37 15.95 -10.98
C SER A 225 7.19 17.03 -10.26
N GLY A 226 8.15 16.61 -9.42
CA GLY A 226 8.86 17.48 -8.49
C GLY A 226 8.06 17.75 -7.21
N ASP A 227 6.98 17.00 -6.99
CA ASP A 227 6.17 17.11 -5.79
C ASP A 227 6.84 16.39 -4.62
N THR A 228 6.71 16.98 -3.44
CA THR A 228 7.18 16.39 -2.19
C THR A 228 6.04 16.45 -1.19
N PRO A 229 5.73 15.33 -0.50
CA PRO A 229 4.68 15.31 0.50
C PRO A 229 4.97 16.32 1.62
N GLY A 230 3.89 16.91 2.14
CA GLY A 230 3.96 17.81 3.29
C GLY A 230 4.08 17.06 4.62
N ASP A 231 3.53 17.65 5.69
CA ASP A 231 3.38 16.98 6.99
C ASP A 231 2.28 15.91 6.89
N VAL A 232 2.62 14.72 6.40
CA VAL A 232 1.70 13.59 6.22
C VAL A 232 1.38 12.93 7.56
N THR A 233 0.11 12.62 7.78
CA THR A 233 -0.38 11.90 8.97
C THR A 233 -1.52 10.97 8.61
N TYR A 234 -1.66 9.87 9.35
CA TYR A 234 -2.82 8.99 9.22
C TYR A 234 -4.11 9.63 9.72
N ARG A 235 -5.16 9.60 8.91
CA ARG A 235 -6.54 9.94 9.28
C ARG A 235 -7.52 9.13 8.44
N GLU A 236 -8.59 8.68 9.06
CA GLU A 236 -9.77 8.20 8.32
C GLU A 236 -10.47 9.39 7.60
N PRO A 237 -10.73 9.30 6.28
CA PRO A 237 -11.51 10.31 5.59
C PRO A 237 -12.92 10.44 6.18
N ALA A 238 -13.45 11.66 6.31
CA ALA A 238 -14.76 11.90 6.94
C ALA A 238 -15.94 11.23 6.19
N SER A 239 -15.75 10.93 4.91
CA SER A 239 -16.64 10.15 4.06
C SER A 239 -15.83 9.60 2.91
N TYR A 240 -16.11 8.37 2.48
CA TYR A 240 -15.49 7.72 1.33
C TYR A 240 -16.42 6.63 0.80
N SER A 241 -16.11 6.11 -0.38
CA SER A 241 -16.60 4.81 -0.84
C SER A 241 -15.40 3.93 -1.18
N LEU A 242 -15.48 2.62 -0.93
CA LEU A 242 -14.39 1.72 -1.31
C LEU A 242 -14.24 1.71 -2.84
N TYR A 243 -15.34 1.54 -3.56
CA TYR A 243 -15.41 1.58 -5.02
C TYR A 243 -16.30 2.72 -5.53
N GLY A 244 -16.25 2.96 -6.83
CA GLY A 244 -17.11 3.90 -7.52
C GLY A 244 -18.56 3.43 -7.64
N SER A 245 -19.43 4.32 -8.13
CA SER A 245 -20.85 4.02 -8.32
C SER A 245 -21.08 2.95 -9.39
N THR A 246 -21.97 1.99 -9.10
CA THR A 246 -22.52 1.02 -10.07
C THR A 246 -23.80 1.53 -10.74
N GLU A 247 -24.18 2.78 -10.50
CA GLU A 247 -25.30 3.40 -11.21
C GLU A 247 -25.03 3.35 -12.72
N ASP A 248 -26.08 3.06 -13.50
CA ASP A 248 -26.02 2.80 -14.94
C ASP A 248 -25.39 1.47 -15.39
N GLY A 249 -24.97 0.61 -14.45
CA GLY A 249 -24.45 -0.74 -14.76
C GLY A 249 -23.01 -0.74 -15.28
N GLU A 250 -22.27 0.33 -14.97
CA GLU A 250 -20.83 0.42 -15.19
C GLU A 250 -20.07 -0.32 -14.08
N ASP A 251 -18.84 -0.76 -14.39
CA ASP A 251 -17.96 -1.38 -13.41
C ASP A 251 -17.59 -0.36 -12.31
N PRO A 252 -17.62 -0.77 -11.02
CA PRO A 252 -17.34 0.13 -9.89
C PRO A 252 -15.85 0.43 -9.74
N VAL A 253 -14.99 -0.25 -10.49
CA VAL A 253 -13.55 0.00 -10.59
C VAL A 253 -13.28 0.62 -11.96
N LYS A 254 -12.66 1.81 -11.95
CA LYS A 254 -12.38 2.60 -13.15
C LYS A 254 -10.98 3.19 -13.03
N TRP A 255 -10.30 3.36 -14.15
CA TRP A 255 -8.97 3.96 -14.16
C TRP A 255 -9.02 5.44 -13.73
N GLU A 256 -10.15 6.12 -13.90
CA GLU A 256 -10.36 7.49 -13.44
C GLU A 256 -10.25 7.65 -11.92
N HIS A 257 -10.34 6.54 -11.17
CA HIS A 257 -10.10 6.54 -9.73
C HIS A 257 -8.62 6.64 -9.38
N ILE A 258 -7.69 6.51 -10.33
CA ILE A 258 -6.25 6.61 -10.10
C ILE A 258 -5.83 8.08 -10.03
N ASP A 259 -5.26 8.49 -8.90
CA ASP A 259 -4.52 9.74 -8.72
C ASP A 259 -3.34 9.46 -7.77
N GLN A 260 -2.12 9.52 -8.33
CA GLN A 260 -0.87 9.23 -7.62
C GLN A 260 -0.57 10.24 -6.49
N ASN A 261 -1.03 11.48 -6.62
CA ASN A 261 -0.63 12.59 -5.75
C ASN A 261 0.91 12.67 -5.57
N SER A 262 1.41 12.70 -4.33
CA SER A 262 2.78 13.13 -4.03
C SER A 262 3.81 12.02 -3.86
N LEU A 263 3.42 10.75 -3.98
CA LEU A 263 4.33 9.61 -3.80
C LEU A 263 4.99 9.23 -5.13
N GLY A 264 6.27 8.83 -5.12
CA GLY A 264 7.03 8.45 -6.32
C GLY A 264 6.67 7.09 -6.96
N ASP A 265 5.49 6.54 -6.72
CA ASP A 265 5.12 5.16 -7.04
C ASP A 265 4.37 5.00 -8.38
N CYS A 266 4.64 5.87 -9.36
CA CYS A 266 3.96 5.89 -10.68
C CYS A 266 3.87 4.51 -11.38
N TRP A 267 4.82 3.62 -11.14
CA TRP A 267 4.85 2.25 -11.65
C TRP A 267 3.70 1.41 -11.07
N LEU A 268 3.43 1.52 -9.77
CA LEU A 268 2.31 0.86 -9.09
C LEU A 268 0.99 1.46 -9.57
N MET A 269 0.89 2.80 -9.57
CA MET A 269 -0.30 3.53 -9.99
C MET A 269 -0.69 3.27 -11.45
N ALA A 270 0.29 3.23 -12.36
CA ALA A 270 0.05 2.90 -13.76
C ALA A 270 -0.40 1.45 -13.93
N THR A 271 0.19 0.50 -13.19
CA THR A 271 -0.28 -0.89 -13.22
C THR A 271 -1.71 -1.02 -12.69
N MET A 272 -2.07 -0.35 -11.60
CA MET A 272 -3.44 -0.32 -11.11
C MET A 272 -4.41 0.32 -12.12
N GLY A 273 -3.98 1.37 -12.82
CA GLY A 273 -4.73 1.98 -13.93
C GLY A 273 -4.96 1.01 -15.08
N ALA A 274 -3.92 0.30 -15.53
CA ALA A 274 -4.02 -0.72 -16.58
C ALA A 274 -4.93 -1.88 -16.16
N MET A 275 -4.83 -2.32 -14.90
CA MET A 275 -5.70 -3.34 -14.31
C MET A 275 -7.16 -2.89 -14.29
N ALA A 276 -7.44 -1.63 -13.91
CA ALA A 276 -8.81 -1.11 -13.94
C ALA A 276 -9.40 -1.00 -15.36
N VAL A 277 -8.56 -0.90 -16.39
CA VAL A 277 -9.01 -0.92 -17.80
C VAL A 277 -9.38 -2.33 -18.26
N GLN A 278 -8.56 -3.33 -17.93
CA GLN A 278 -8.67 -4.67 -18.52
C GLN A 278 -9.34 -5.71 -17.62
N SER A 279 -9.06 -5.64 -16.32
CA SER A 279 -9.46 -6.63 -15.31
C SER A 279 -10.00 -5.94 -14.04
N PRO A 280 -11.04 -5.07 -14.14
CA PRO A 280 -11.59 -4.37 -12.96
C PRO A 280 -12.10 -5.33 -11.88
N GLY A 281 -12.55 -6.54 -12.27
CA GLY A 281 -12.99 -7.57 -11.33
C GLY A 281 -11.89 -8.10 -10.41
N LEU A 282 -10.62 -8.10 -10.86
CA LEU A 282 -9.49 -8.52 -10.03
C LEU A 282 -9.33 -7.58 -8.82
N VAL A 283 -9.55 -6.28 -8.99
CA VAL A 283 -9.51 -5.30 -7.89
C VAL A 283 -10.60 -5.57 -6.85
N GLU A 284 -11.79 -5.99 -7.29
CA GLU A 284 -12.87 -6.39 -6.39
C GLU A 284 -12.56 -7.71 -5.66
N GLU A 285 -11.92 -8.67 -6.33
CA GLU A 285 -11.51 -9.94 -5.72
C GLU A 285 -10.36 -9.80 -4.72
N MET A 286 -9.50 -8.79 -4.91
CA MET A 286 -8.34 -8.54 -4.06
C MET A 286 -8.67 -7.93 -2.71
N ILE A 287 -9.78 -7.20 -2.56
CA ILE A 287 -10.11 -6.45 -1.35
C ILE A 287 -11.37 -7.01 -0.69
N GLU A 288 -11.22 -7.47 0.55
CA GLU A 288 -12.33 -7.84 1.42
C GLU A 288 -12.57 -6.75 2.45
N GLU A 289 -13.78 -6.20 2.52
CA GLU A 289 -14.20 -5.30 3.60
C GLU A 289 -14.59 -6.14 4.82
N ASN A 290 -13.84 -5.97 5.91
CA ASN A 290 -14.06 -6.70 7.14
C ASN A 290 -15.23 -6.10 7.93
N PRO A 291 -15.88 -6.90 8.80
CA PRO A 291 -17.00 -6.43 9.59
C PRO A 291 -16.73 -5.13 10.36
N ASN A 292 -15.51 -4.97 10.90
CA ASN A 292 -15.10 -3.82 11.72
C ASN A 292 -14.70 -2.58 10.91
N GLY A 293 -14.87 -2.58 9.58
CA GLY A 293 -14.50 -1.47 8.69
C GLY A 293 -13.03 -1.43 8.27
N THR A 294 -12.23 -2.43 8.61
CA THR A 294 -10.89 -2.63 8.02
C THR A 294 -10.99 -3.30 6.64
N PHE A 295 -9.87 -3.33 5.90
CA PHE A 295 -9.81 -3.97 4.59
C PHE A 295 -8.69 -5.02 4.57
N THR A 296 -9.01 -6.24 4.15
CA THR A 296 -8.03 -7.29 3.90
C THR A 296 -7.71 -7.33 2.41
N VAL A 297 -6.44 -7.09 2.05
CA VAL A 297 -5.95 -7.13 0.67
C VAL A 297 -5.15 -8.40 0.43
N THR A 298 -5.50 -9.15 -0.62
CA THR A 298 -4.80 -10.38 -1.01
C THR A 298 -4.17 -10.21 -2.39
N PHE A 299 -2.85 -10.05 -2.42
CA PHE A 299 -2.09 -10.11 -3.69
C PHE A 299 -1.91 -11.57 -4.14
N PRO A 300 -1.99 -11.88 -5.44
CA PRO A 300 -1.80 -13.24 -5.95
C PRO A 300 -0.50 -13.89 -5.46
N GLY A 301 -0.61 -15.10 -4.92
CA GLY A 301 0.53 -15.84 -4.37
C GLY A 301 1.12 -15.28 -3.07
N ARG A 302 0.48 -14.29 -2.43
CA ARG A 302 0.93 -13.67 -1.18
C ARG A 302 -0.04 -13.99 -0.02
N ASP A 303 0.43 -13.72 1.19
CA ASP A 303 -0.41 -13.79 2.40
C ASP A 303 -1.27 -12.52 2.45
N PRO A 304 -2.53 -12.60 2.93
CA PRO A 304 -3.38 -11.42 3.07
C PRO A 304 -2.79 -10.37 4.03
N ILE A 305 -3.13 -9.11 3.79
CA ILE A 305 -2.68 -7.96 4.58
C ILE A 305 -3.90 -7.13 4.95
N THR A 306 -4.15 -7.00 6.25
CA THR A 306 -5.28 -6.20 6.78
C THR A 306 -4.82 -4.78 7.13
N VAL A 307 -5.51 -3.78 6.58
CA VAL A 307 -5.23 -2.36 6.79
C VAL A 307 -6.45 -1.62 7.33
N THR A 308 -6.23 -0.61 8.17
CA THR A 308 -7.30 0.28 8.66
C THR A 308 -7.73 1.31 7.60
N PRO A 309 -8.93 1.91 7.73
CA PRO A 309 -9.37 3.00 6.85
C PRO A 309 -8.66 4.33 7.10
N ASP A 310 -7.77 4.40 8.11
CA ASP A 310 -6.88 5.53 8.30
C ASP A 310 -5.84 5.61 7.17
N LEU A 311 -5.93 6.63 6.32
CA LEU A 311 -5.07 6.80 5.16
C LEU A 311 -4.07 7.96 5.36
N PRO A 312 -2.95 7.97 4.64
CA PRO A 312 -2.03 9.12 4.64
C PRO A 312 -2.74 10.37 4.11
N THR A 313 -2.81 11.41 4.94
CA THR A 313 -3.46 12.68 4.60
C THR A 313 -2.53 13.86 4.78
N ASN A 314 -2.73 14.86 3.91
CA ASN A 314 -2.16 16.18 4.07
C ASN A 314 -2.77 16.92 5.27
N PRO A 315 -2.16 18.02 5.76
CA PRO A 315 -2.71 18.81 6.87
C PRO A 315 -4.12 19.37 6.66
N ASP A 316 -4.56 19.52 5.40
CA ASP A 316 -5.90 19.96 5.03
C ASP A 316 -6.94 18.82 4.94
N GLY A 317 -6.50 17.57 5.13
CA GLY A 317 -7.35 16.39 5.17
C GLY A 317 -7.55 15.70 3.81
N THR A 318 -6.93 16.17 2.73
CA THR A 318 -6.92 15.41 1.47
C THR A 318 -5.98 14.21 1.58
N LEU A 319 -6.21 13.18 0.75
CA LEU A 319 -5.24 12.10 0.58
C LEU A 319 -3.89 12.67 0.12
N ALA A 320 -2.80 12.16 0.71
CA ALA A 320 -1.44 12.60 0.39
C ALA A 320 -0.82 11.78 -0.75
N PHE A 321 -1.18 10.50 -0.83
CA PHE A 321 -0.68 9.51 -1.80
C PHE A 321 -1.86 9.00 -2.65
N ALA A 322 -1.89 7.73 -3.06
CA ALA A 322 -2.94 7.21 -3.93
C ALA A 322 -4.36 7.61 -3.47
N GLY A 323 -5.17 8.04 -4.42
CA GLY A 323 -6.55 8.44 -4.16
C GLY A 323 -7.31 8.71 -5.45
N SER A 324 -8.50 9.29 -5.33
CA SER A 324 -9.31 9.75 -6.46
C SER A 324 -9.71 11.21 -6.27
N GLN A 325 -10.09 11.88 -7.37
CA GLN A 325 -10.58 13.26 -7.35
C GLN A 325 -12.09 13.37 -7.11
N GLU A 326 -12.74 12.29 -6.70
CA GLU A 326 -14.17 12.25 -6.41
C GLU A 326 -14.48 12.82 -5.01
N ASP A 327 -15.72 13.29 -4.82
CA ASP A 327 -16.22 13.78 -3.54
C ASP A 327 -17.60 13.13 -3.24
N PRO A 328 -17.68 12.19 -2.30
CA PRO A 328 -16.58 11.67 -1.46
C PRO A 328 -15.56 10.86 -2.28
N PRO A 329 -14.30 10.71 -1.81
CA PRO A 329 -13.28 9.95 -2.52
C PRO A 329 -13.61 8.45 -2.59
N VAL A 330 -13.35 7.87 -3.76
CA VAL A 330 -13.19 6.42 -3.96
C VAL A 330 -11.79 6.01 -3.50
N ILE A 331 -11.67 5.01 -2.62
CA ILE A 331 -10.41 4.72 -1.89
C ILE A 331 -9.73 3.39 -2.22
N TRP A 332 -10.28 2.52 -3.09
CA TRP A 332 -9.60 1.26 -3.45
C TRP A 332 -8.12 1.44 -3.85
N PRO A 333 -7.67 2.51 -4.56
CA PRO A 333 -6.25 2.66 -4.88
C PRO A 333 -5.40 2.88 -3.62
N ALA A 334 -5.90 3.70 -2.69
CA ALA A 334 -5.24 4.01 -1.42
C ALA A 334 -5.16 2.78 -0.50
N VAL A 335 -6.19 1.93 -0.52
CA VAL A 335 -6.21 0.68 0.23
C VAL A 335 -5.16 -0.30 -0.30
N ILE A 336 -5.07 -0.47 -1.63
CA ILE A 336 -4.05 -1.33 -2.25
C ILE A 336 -2.65 -0.77 -2.03
N GLU A 337 -2.43 0.53 -2.24
CA GLU A 337 -1.13 1.19 -2.03
C GLU A 337 -0.63 1.01 -0.59
N LYS A 338 -1.51 1.22 0.41
CA LYS A 338 -1.19 1.01 1.83
C LYS A 338 -0.81 -0.44 2.12
N ALA A 339 -1.58 -1.40 1.62
CA ALA A 339 -1.27 -2.82 1.80
C ALA A 339 0.04 -3.21 1.09
N TYR A 340 0.33 -2.61 -0.06
CA TYR A 340 1.59 -2.79 -0.79
C TYR A 340 2.77 -2.25 0.02
N ALA A 341 2.66 -1.05 0.59
CA ALA A 341 3.69 -0.49 1.46
C ALA A 341 3.93 -1.36 2.71
N GLN A 342 2.88 -1.95 3.27
CA GLN A 342 2.98 -2.91 4.38
C GLN A 342 3.67 -4.23 3.95
N MET A 343 3.41 -4.69 2.72
CA MET A 343 4.08 -5.86 2.15
C MET A 343 5.59 -5.61 1.95
N GLU A 344 5.94 -4.41 1.47
CA GLU A 344 7.31 -4.00 1.15
C GLU A 344 8.02 -3.37 2.35
N GLY A 345 7.99 -4.03 3.50
CA GLY A 345 8.78 -3.61 4.67
C GLY A 345 8.13 -2.53 5.54
N ASN A 346 6.83 -2.28 5.37
CA ASN A 346 6.04 -1.39 6.23
C ASN A 346 6.51 0.07 6.24
N ASP A 347 6.84 0.62 5.07
CA ASP A 347 7.15 2.04 4.87
C ASP A 347 6.80 2.48 3.44
N TYR A 348 6.17 3.64 3.28
CA TYR A 348 5.85 4.17 1.94
C TYR A 348 7.09 4.55 1.13
N GLY A 349 8.20 4.88 1.78
CA GLY A 349 9.46 5.16 1.10
C GLY A 349 10.01 3.96 0.33
N ASN A 350 9.61 2.74 0.70
CA ASN A 350 10.04 1.53 0.01
C ASN A 350 9.37 1.35 -1.36
N ILE A 351 8.25 2.04 -1.62
CA ILE A 351 7.51 1.91 -2.89
C ILE A 351 7.74 3.07 -3.87
N GLU A 352 8.49 4.11 -3.48
CA GLU A 352 8.80 5.26 -4.36
C GLU A 352 9.75 4.94 -5.52
N ASN A 353 10.55 3.86 -5.42
CA ASN A 353 11.80 3.83 -6.18
C ASN A 353 12.17 2.48 -6.84
N TRP A 354 11.23 1.69 -7.37
CA TRP A 354 11.56 0.37 -7.95
C TRP A 354 10.79 -0.02 -9.25
N HIS A 355 11.12 -1.20 -9.79
CA HIS A 355 11.19 -1.50 -11.22
C HIS A 355 9.87 -1.50 -12.00
N PRO A 356 9.86 -0.91 -13.21
CA PRO A 356 8.79 -1.18 -14.15
C PRO A 356 8.66 -2.70 -14.37
N GLY A 357 7.46 -3.25 -14.18
CA GLY A 357 7.19 -4.69 -14.17
C GLY A 357 7.04 -5.32 -12.78
N GLY A 358 7.60 -4.72 -11.71
CA GLY A 358 7.48 -5.25 -10.35
C GLY A 358 6.04 -5.32 -9.84
N ALA A 359 5.24 -4.29 -10.16
CA ALA A 359 3.82 -4.28 -9.80
C ALA A 359 3.07 -5.36 -10.57
N MET A 360 3.27 -5.44 -11.89
CA MET A 360 2.67 -6.49 -12.71
C MET A 360 3.01 -7.89 -12.19
N ASN A 361 4.27 -8.17 -11.86
CA ASN A 361 4.67 -9.46 -11.29
C ASN A 361 3.95 -9.76 -9.97
N THR A 362 3.77 -8.75 -9.12
CA THR A 362 3.00 -8.90 -7.88
C THR A 362 1.53 -9.22 -8.16
N PHE A 363 0.91 -8.53 -9.14
CA PHE A 363 -0.48 -8.75 -9.50
C PHE A 363 -0.72 -10.03 -10.33
N THR A 364 0.30 -10.64 -10.94
CA THR A 364 0.19 -11.97 -11.55
C THR A 364 0.61 -13.11 -10.62
N GLY A 365 1.20 -12.79 -9.46
CA GLY A 365 1.81 -13.78 -8.56
C GLY A 365 3.07 -14.43 -9.14
N ASP A 366 3.63 -13.87 -10.22
CA ASP A 366 4.85 -14.36 -10.83
C ASP A 366 6.08 -13.94 -10.02
N ALA A 367 6.99 -14.90 -9.80
CA ALA A 367 8.35 -14.63 -9.34
C ALA A 367 9.25 -14.13 -10.49
N GLY A 368 8.65 -13.41 -11.46
CA GLY A 368 9.30 -12.89 -12.65
C GLY A 368 10.51 -12.03 -12.32
N LEU A 369 11.45 -11.91 -13.27
CA LEU A 369 12.61 -11.06 -13.07
C LEU A 369 12.15 -9.59 -12.96
N ASP A 370 12.68 -8.89 -11.96
CA ASP A 370 12.72 -7.42 -11.86
C ASP A 370 13.40 -6.72 -13.06
N TYR A 371 13.84 -7.50 -14.04
CA TYR A 371 14.59 -7.06 -15.20
C TYR A 371 13.66 -6.82 -16.38
N ILE A 372 13.65 -5.58 -16.82
CA ILE A 372 12.97 -5.16 -18.04
C ILE A 372 13.91 -5.38 -19.21
N PRO A 373 13.54 -6.20 -20.20
CA PRO A 373 14.29 -6.28 -21.44
C PRO A 373 14.32 -4.91 -22.13
N ASP A 374 15.47 -4.54 -22.71
CA ASP A 374 15.55 -3.33 -23.54
C ASP A 374 14.45 -3.38 -24.61
N PHE A 375 13.59 -2.37 -24.65
CA PHE A 375 12.56 -2.26 -25.68
C PHE A 375 13.24 -2.02 -27.03
N THR A 376 13.06 -2.97 -27.94
CA THR A 376 13.64 -2.92 -29.30
C THR A 376 12.64 -2.44 -30.36
N GLY A 377 11.50 -1.94 -29.89
CA GLY A 377 10.33 -1.58 -30.69
C GLY A 377 9.27 -2.68 -30.72
N THR A 378 8.05 -2.30 -31.07
CA THR A 378 6.90 -3.17 -31.33
C THR A 378 6.15 -2.69 -32.59
N ASP A 379 5.18 -3.47 -33.05
CA ASP A 379 4.25 -3.06 -34.09
C ASP A 379 2.83 -2.94 -33.54
N ILE A 380 1.98 -2.21 -34.27
CA ILE A 380 0.61 -1.95 -33.81
C ILE A 380 -0.22 -3.24 -33.76
N ASP A 381 0.06 -4.22 -34.61
CA ASP A 381 -0.72 -5.47 -34.62
C ASP A 381 -0.47 -6.25 -33.33
N THR A 382 0.78 -6.28 -32.86
CA THR A 382 1.16 -6.91 -31.58
C THR A 382 0.49 -6.22 -30.40
N LEU A 383 0.63 -4.89 -30.25
CA LEU A 383 -0.02 -4.16 -29.15
C LEU A 383 -1.55 -4.28 -29.17
N ALA A 384 -2.14 -4.32 -30.37
CA ALA A 384 -3.58 -4.50 -30.51
C ALA A 384 -4.00 -5.92 -30.17
N ASP A 385 -3.22 -6.95 -30.55
CA ASP A 385 -3.48 -8.34 -30.15
C ASP A 385 -3.44 -8.48 -28.63
N ASP A 386 -2.38 -7.97 -27.98
CA ASP A 386 -2.22 -8.01 -26.53
C ASP A 386 -3.39 -7.31 -25.82
N PHE A 387 -3.73 -6.08 -26.23
CA PHE A 387 -4.83 -5.31 -25.64
C PHE A 387 -6.20 -5.96 -25.87
N GLU A 388 -6.47 -6.50 -27.07
CA GLU A 388 -7.73 -7.19 -27.39
C GLU A 388 -7.88 -8.53 -26.65
N ASN A 389 -6.76 -9.14 -26.24
CA ASN A 389 -6.76 -10.36 -25.42
C ASN A 389 -6.93 -10.06 -23.92
N GLY A 390 -7.04 -8.79 -23.53
CA GLY A 390 -7.23 -8.40 -22.12
C GLY A 390 -5.92 -8.14 -21.38
N GLU A 391 -4.78 -8.06 -22.06
CA GLU A 391 -3.52 -7.79 -21.37
C GLU A 391 -3.48 -6.34 -20.86
N ALA A 392 -3.08 -6.16 -19.60
CA ALA A 392 -2.77 -4.88 -19.01
C ALA A 392 -1.42 -4.38 -19.53
N ILE A 393 -1.40 -3.20 -20.17
CA ILE A 393 -0.20 -2.66 -20.82
C ILE A 393 0.27 -1.38 -20.15
N THR A 394 1.56 -1.33 -19.80
CA THR A 394 2.24 -0.11 -19.31
C THR A 394 3.47 0.24 -20.14
N PHE A 395 3.73 1.53 -20.29
CA PHE A 395 4.88 2.08 -21.00
C PHE A 395 5.75 2.90 -20.04
N SER A 396 7.04 2.60 -19.99
CA SER A 396 8.00 3.40 -19.23
C SER A 396 8.84 4.26 -20.15
N THR A 397 8.96 5.54 -19.81
CA THR A 397 9.84 6.46 -20.49
C THR A 397 11.29 6.29 -20.03
N PRO A 398 12.29 6.68 -20.84
CA PRO A 398 13.70 6.67 -20.43
C PRO A 398 13.91 7.45 -19.13
N PRO A 399 14.90 7.05 -18.32
CA PRO A 399 15.21 7.73 -17.08
C PRO A 399 15.78 9.12 -17.38
N ASN A 400 15.81 9.99 -16.38
CA ASN A 400 16.46 11.29 -16.49
C ASN A 400 17.94 11.12 -16.91
N GLY A 401 18.40 11.92 -17.88
CA GLY A 401 19.78 11.87 -18.42
C GLY A 401 19.86 12.04 -19.94
N ASP A 402 21.01 11.72 -20.54
CA ASP A 402 21.30 11.94 -21.97
C ASP A 402 20.27 11.31 -22.94
N ASP A 403 19.58 10.26 -22.51
CA ASP A 403 18.59 9.57 -23.34
C ASP A 403 17.24 10.32 -23.39
N LYS A 404 16.89 11.07 -22.34
CA LYS A 404 15.73 11.99 -22.31
C LYS A 404 15.84 13.07 -23.38
N GLU A 405 17.02 13.68 -23.51
CA GLU A 405 17.28 14.79 -24.46
C GLU A 405 17.14 14.38 -25.93
N LYS A 406 16.98 13.08 -26.22
CA LYS A 406 16.83 12.54 -27.57
C LYS A 406 15.37 12.25 -27.93
N LYS A 407 14.45 12.31 -26.98
CA LYS A 407 13.03 11.94 -27.17
C LYS A 407 12.20 13.19 -27.45
N GLU A 408 11.51 13.23 -28.58
CA GLU A 408 10.77 14.42 -29.03
C GLU A 408 9.62 14.76 -28.10
N LEU A 409 8.81 13.76 -27.73
CA LEU A 409 7.64 13.95 -26.86
C LEU A 409 8.02 14.28 -25.42
N ILE A 410 9.25 13.97 -25.00
CA ILE A 410 9.74 14.40 -23.69
C ILE A 410 10.26 15.84 -23.74
N GLN A 411 10.88 16.24 -24.85
CA GLN A 411 11.40 17.60 -25.02
C GLN A 411 10.28 18.66 -25.14
N ASP A 412 9.13 18.29 -25.71
CA ASP A 412 7.98 19.18 -25.81
C ASP A 412 7.02 19.13 -24.60
N ASN A 413 7.33 18.29 -23.61
CA ASN A 413 6.58 18.02 -22.38
C ASN A 413 5.24 17.30 -22.58
N THR A 414 5.06 16.59 -23.69
CA THR A 414 3.93 15.65 -23.86
C THR A 414 4.09 14.43 -22.95
N LEU A 415 5.32 13.94 -22.79
CA LEU A 415 5.70 12.85 -21.89
C LEU A 415 6.67 13.36 -20.81
N VAL A 416 6.58 12.74 -19.64
CA VAL A 416 7.49 12.93 -18.52
C VAL A 416 8.53 11.82 -18.55
N SER A 417 9.81 12.15 -18.38
CA SER A 417 10.91 11.18 -18.29
C SER A 417 10.96 10.49 -16.93
N GLY A 418 11.46 9.25 -16.90
CA GLY A 418 11.54 8.45 -15.68
C GLY A 418 10.15 8.11 -15.11
N HIS A 419 9.14 8.09 -15.98
CA HIS A 419 7.73 7.96 -15.60
C HIS A 419 7.04 6.81 -16.34
N VAL A 420 6.04 6.21 -15.70
CA VAL A 420 5.25 5.11 -16.25
C VAL A 420 3.85 5.58 -16.62
N TYR A 421 3.37 5.14 -17.78
CA TYR A 421 2.04 5.39 -18.32
C TYR A 421 1.31 4.06 -18.50
N PHE A 422 -0.02 4.10 -18.52
CA PHE A 422 -0.84 2.93 -18.85
C PHE A 422 -1.65 3.15 -20.11
N VAL A 423 -1.88 2.07 -20.86
CA VAL A 423 -2.65 2.09 -22.10
C VAL A 423 -4.14 1.98 -21.78
N THR A 424 -4.94 2.87 -22.36
CA THR A 424 -6.41 2.83 -22.25
C THR A 424 -7.10 2.44 -23.56
N SER A 425 -6.41 2.57 -24.70
CA SER A 425 -6.91 2.07 -25.99
C SER A 425 -5.82 1.88 -27.01
N VAL A 426 -6.03 0.92 -27.91
CA VAL A 426 -5.20 0.69 -29.11
C VAL A 426 -6.09 0.75 -30.34
N ASP A 427 -5.78 1.64 -31.28
CA ASP A 427 -6.46 1.75 -32.58
C ASP A 427 -5.58 1.13 -33.67
N ARG A 428 -5.87 -0.15 -33.96
CA ARG A 428 -5.17 -0.93 -34.97
C ARG A 428 -5.27 -0.32 -36.38
N GLU A 429 -6.40 0.32 -36.72
CA GLU A 429 -6.61 0.86 -38.07
C GLU A 429 -5.81 2.15 -38.32
N ASN A 430 -5.77 3.03 -37.32
CA ASN A 430 -5.06 4.30 -37.42
C ASN A 430 -3.59 4.20 -36.99
N GLY A 431 -3.16 3.09 -36.39
CA GLY A 431 -1.77 2.90 -35.99
C GLY A 431 -1.42 3.66 -34.71
N THR A 432 -2.39 3.87 -33.81
CA THR A 432 -2.24 4.75 -32.64
C THR A 432 -2.60 4.07 -31.33
N VAL A 433 -1.97 4.51 -30.25
CA VAL A 433 -2.18 4.06 -28.88
C VAL A 433 -2.52 5.28 -28.01
N THR A 434 -3.55 5.18 -27.18
CA THR A 434 -3.88 6.20 -26.18
C THR A 434 -3.35 5.76 -24.83
N VAL A 435 -2.59 6.64 -24.18
CA VAL A 435 -2.06 6.41 -22.84
C VAL A 435 -2.49 7.50 -21.87
N ARG A 436 -2.50 7.14 -20.58
CA ARG A 436 -2.82 8.02 -19.47
C ARG A 436 -1.64 8.13 -18.52
N ASN A 437 -1.47 9.33 -17.97
CA ASN A 437 -0.53 9.59 -16.87
C ASN A 437 -1.20 9.21 -15.54
N PRO A 438 -0.59 8.35 -14.70
CA PRO A 438 -1.15 7.95 -13.40
C PRO A 438 -1.29 9.09 -12.38
N TRP A 439 -0.77 10.29 -12.67
CA TRP A 439 -1.10 11.50 -11.89
C TRP A 439 -2.60 11.82 -11.90
N GLY A 440 -3.37 11.26 -12.83
CA GLY A 440 -4.80 11.05 -12.64
C GLY A 440 -5.70 11.64 -13.73
N PRO A 441 -7.02 11.67 -13.51
CA PRO A 441 -7.99 12.00 -14.56
C PRO A 441 -7.87 13.43 -15.07
N HIS A 442 -7.27 14.32 -14.29
CA HIS A 442 -7.04 15.72 -14.64
C HIS A 442 -6.00 15.92 -15.76
N THR A 443 -5.17 14.92 -16.07
CA THR A 443 -4.24 14.99 -17.20
C THR A 443 -4.97 14.77 -18.53
N ASP A 444 -4.42 15.26 -19.64
CA ASP A 444 -4.99 15.01 -20.96
C ASP A 444 -4.66 13.58 -21.45
N ASP A 445 -5.49 13.05 -22.37
CA ASP A 445 -5.14 11.85 -23.12
C ASP A 445 -3.93 12.11 -24.01
N ILE A 446 -3.00 11.16 -24.05
CA ILE A 446 -1.84 11.22 -24.92
C ILE A 446 -2.00 10.16 -26.00
N VAL A 447 -2.23 10.59 -27.24
CA VAL A 447 -2.35 9.71 -28.40
C VAL A 447 -1.03 9.69 -29.15
N MET A 448 -0.40 8.51 -29.24
CA MET A 448 0.86 8.31 -29.94
C MET A 448 0.67 7.37 -31.13
N THR A 449 1.31 7.67 -32.25
CA THR A 449 1.54 6.70 -33.32
C THR A 449 2.50 5.60 -32.85
N ILE A 450 2.47 4.43 -33.50
CA ILE A 450 3.43 3.36 -33.21
C ILE A 450 4.89 3.79 -33.38
N ASP A 451 5.17 4.70 -34.33
CA ASP A 451 6.51 5.27 -34.51
C ASP A 451 6.90 6.13 -33.30
N GLU A 452 5.98 6.96 -32.78
CA GLU A 452 6.21 7.74 -31.55
C GLU A 452 6.39 6.85 -30.31
N VAL A 453 5.66 5.74 -30.19
CA VAL A 453 5.89 4.74 -29.13
C VAL A 453 7.31 4.20 -29.22
N ASN A 454 7.69 3.69 -30.40
CA ASN A 454 9.03 3.13 -30.66
C ASN A 454 10.16 4.14 -30.45
N ASP A 455 9.90 5.42 -30.75
CA ASP A 455 10.88 6.48 -30.63
C ASP A 455 11.00 7.02 -29.21
N ASN A 456 9.96 6.99 -28.36
CA ASN A 456 9.96 7.66 -27.05
C ASN A 456 9.94 6.72 -25.84
N ILE A 457 9.46 5.49 -25.97
CA ILE A 457 9.33 4.54 -24.86
C ILE A 457 10.63 3.73 -24.69
N ALA A 458 10.99 3.45 -23.44
CA ALA A 458 12.18 2.66 -23.07
C ALA A 458 11.84 1.22 -22.69
N ALA A 459 10.60 0.98 -22.27
CA ALA A 459 10.13 -0.30 -21.78
C ALA A 459 8.62 -0.45 -22.01
N VAL A 460 8.18 -1.66 -22.36
CA VAL A 460 6.78 -2.04 -22.45
C VAL A 460 6.57 -3.29 -21.59
N HIS A 461 5.56 -3.26 -20.73
CA HIS A 461 5.07 -4.44 -20.02
C HIS A 461 3.65 -4.72 -20.49
N SER A 462 3.39 -5.98 -20.81
CA SER A 462 2.09 -6.48 -21.19
C SER A 462 1.92 -7.83 -20.52
N THR A 463 0.81 -8.02 -19.82
CA THR A 463 0.48 -9.29 -19.19
C THR A 463 -1.03 -9.44 -19.06
N ASP A 464 -1.50 -10.66 -19.21
CA ASP A 464 -2.83 -11.03 -18.71
C ASP A 464 -2.77 -11.07 -17.17
N LEU A 465 -3.74 -10.47 -16.51
CA LEU A 465 -3.85 -10.43 -15.05
C LEU A 465 -4.89 -11.42 -14.50
N ASP A 466 -5.68 -12.06 -15.38
CA ASP A 466 -6.78 -12.96 -15.00
C ASP A 466 -6.42 -14.47 -15.05
N GLU A 467 -5.16 -14.84 -15.38
CA GLU A 467 -4.73 -16.24 -15.60
C GLU A 467 -4.45 -17.12 -14.36
#